data_AF-A0A444L8R3-F1
#
_entry.id   AF-A0A444L8R3-F1
#
_cell.length_a   1.000
_cell.length_b   1.000
_cell.length_c   1.000
_cell.angle_alpha   90.00
_cell.angle_beta   90.00
_cell.angle_gamma   90.00
#
_symmetry.space_group_name_H-M   'P 1'
#
loop_
_entity.id
_entity.type
_entity.pdbx_description
1 polymer ?
#
loop_
_entity_poly.entity_id
_entity_poly.type
_entity_poly.pdbx_seq_one_letter_code
_entity_poly.pdbx_strand_id
1 'polypeptide(L)'
;MKAKTIILLASALFIAGAIAALYPQAHFPSERLTEGFETGFGGWDPDADVPIDPNTGGPVDWDVARSTDVSRSGMYSMKLFIDGRQDDGAVWIERKLLLKEGARRVNITFGLYSQSESFNTIAVVCAYAGFEDPEREGDLSVLAPANEVAGWKRYSLVVNIDGGKAQELWVAAGISVRWETCMTYYLDDITVEVT
;
A
#
# COMPACT_ATOMS: atom_id res chain seq x y z
N MET A 1 -46.13 54.09 38.54
CA MET A 1 -45.21 55.21 38.29
C MET A 1 -43.95 54.98 39.12
N LYS A 2 -42.79 54.95 38.45
CA LYS A 2 -41.38 54.86 38.94
C LYS A 2 -40.84 53.50 39.44
N ALA A 3 -40.03 52.91 38.57
CA ALA A 3 -39.06 51.85 38.84
C ALA A 3 -37.79 52.40 39.53
N LYS A 4 -37.06 51.50 40.23
CA LYS A 4 -35.61 51.43 40.51
C LYS A 4 -35.43 50.18 41.39
N THR A 5 -34.60 49.18 41.05
CA THR A 5 -33.13 49.22 41.09
C THR A 5 -32.56 48.02 40.34
N ILE A 6 -31.55 48.26 39.50
CA ILE A 6 -30.63 47.27 38.92
C ILE A 6 -29.43 47.13 39.87
N ILE A 7 -28.81 45.94 40.01
CA ILE A 7 -27.34 45.74 40.02
C ILE A 7 -26.96 44.24 39.97
N LEU A 8 -26.15 43.96 38.93
CA LEU A 8 -25.11 42.94 38.69
C LEU A 8 -25.18 41.51 39.28
N LEU A 9 -25.07 40.53 38.37
CA LEU A 9 -23.95 39.59 38.35
C LEU A 9 -23.82 38.97 36.95
N ALA A 10 -22.91 39.54 36.17
CA ALA A 10 -22.34 38.89 34.99
C ALA A 10 -20.92 38.43 35.34
N SER A 11 -20.42 37.47 34.55
CA SER A 11 -18.99 37.09 34.40
C SER A 11 -18.54 35.86 35.18
N ALA A 12 -18.88 34.67 34.70
CA ALA A 12 -18.04 33.49 34.92
C ALA A 12 -17.96 32.65 33.64
N LEU A 13 -16.74 32.55 33.11
CA LEU A 13 -16.22 31.52 32.21
C LEU A 13 -16.84 31.40 30.80
N PHE A 14 -16.28 32.15 29.85
CA PHE A 14 -16.22 31.75 28.43
C PHE A 14 -14.83 32.04 27.84
N ILE A 15 -13.74 31.69 28.57
CA ILE A 15 -12.35 31.89 28.09
C ILE A 15 -11.64 30.55 27.77
N ALA A 16 -12.36 29.42 27.73
CA ALA A 16 -11.76 28.15 27.29
C ALA A 16 -11.78 27.97 25.76
N GLY A 17 -12.68 28.65 25.03
CA GLY A 17 -12.85 28.47 23.58
C GLY A 17 -11.88 29.24 22.69
N ALA A 18 -11.30 30.34 23.19
CA ALA A 18 -10.49 31.25 22.37
C ALA A 18 -9.02 30.80 22.23
N ILE A 19 -8.52 29.92 23.10
CA ILE A 19 -7.11 29.48 23.06
C ILE A 19 -6.89 28.38 22.01
N ALA A 20 -7.90 27.55 21.73
CA ALA A 20 -7.79 26.49 20.71
C ALA A 20 -7.76 27.04 19.26
N ALA A 21 -8.28 28.24 19.02
CA ALA A 21 -8.30 28.88 17.70
C ALA A 21 -6.99 29.59 17.32
N LEU A 22 -6.04 29.74 18.27
CA LEU A 22 -4.74 30.38 18.06
C LEU A 22 -3.61 29.38 17.79
N TYR A 23 -3.87 28.08 17.92
CA TYR A 23 -2.95 27.07 17.44
C TYR A 23 -3.25 26.82 15.95
N PRO A 24 -2.35 27.18 15.02
CA PRO A 24 -2.47 26.65 13.67
C PRO A 24 -2.49 25.13 13.81
N GLN A 25 -3.63 24.51 13.48
CA GLN A 25 -3.67 23.09 13.19
C GLN A 25 -2.62 22.88 12.13
N ALA A 26 -1.53 22.20 12.47
CA ALA A 26 -0.51 21.84 11.51
C ALA A 26 -1.22 21.03 10.41
N HIS A 27 -1.51 21.69 9.29
CA HIS A 27 -2.01 21.04 8.10
C HIS A 27 -0.81 20.32 7.52
N PHE A 28 -0.68 19.04 7.86
CA PHE A 28 0.26 18.18 7.16
C PHE A 28 -0.30 17.97 5.76
N PRO A 29 0.47 18.28 4.71
CA PRO A 29 0.02 18.11 3.34
C PRO A 29 -0.27 16.61 3.11
N SER A 30 -1.53 16.27 2.87
CA SER A 30 -1.86 14.92 2.42
C SER A 30 -1.64 14.80 0.92
N GLU A 31 -0.89 13.79 0.51
CA GLU A 31 -0.66 13.47 -0.88
C GLU A 31 -1.26 12.11 -1.19
N ARG A 32 -1.97 12.00 -2.31
CA ARG A 32 -2.57 10.76 -2.77
C ARG A 32 -2.09 10.47 -4.18
N LEU A 33 -1.48 9.31 -4.35
CA LEU A 33 -1.17 8.70 -5.63
C LEU A 33 -2.16 7.56 -5.88
N THR A 34 -2.68 7.45 -7.10
CA THR A 34 -3.53 6.33 -7.52
C THR A 34 -3.02 5.76 -8.83
N GLU A 35 -2.96 4.44 -8.95
CA GLU A 35 -2.57 3.73 -10.15
C GLU A 35 -3.56 2.60 -10.48
N GLY A 36 -4.03 2.58 -11.72
CA GLY A 36 -4.91 1.55 -12.29
C GLY A 36 -4.36 0.98 -13.61
N PHE A 37 -3.12 1.31 -13.97
CA PHE A 37 -2.35 0.79 -15.10
C PHE A 37 -2.90 1.10 -16.49
N GLU A 38 -3.88 1.99 -16.60
CA GLU A 38 -4.47 2.41 -17.88
C GLU A 38 -3.46 3.05 -18.85
N THR A 39 -2.38 3.64 -18.32
CA THR A 39 -1.31 4.27 -19.12
C THR A 39 0.07 3.70 -18.75
N GLY A 40 0.23 2.40 -18.94
CA GLY A 40 1.51 1.72 -18.72
C GLY A 40 1.67 1.28 -17.28
N PHE A 41 2.90 1.30 -16.75
CA PHE A 41 3.16 0.97 -15.36
C PHE A 41 3.02 2.19 -14.44
N GLY A 42 2.83 3.38 -15.00
CA GLY A 42 2.57 4.59 -14.21
C GLY A 42 3.72 5.04 -13.32
N GLY A 43 4.95 4.57 -13.57
CA GLY A 43 6.13 4.81 -12.74
C GLY A 43 6.32 3.79 -11.62
N TRP A 44 5.58 2.67 -11.66
CA TRP A 44 5.94 1.46 -10.93
C TRP A 44 6.91 0.64 -11.76
N ASP A 45 7.86 -0.02 -11.10
CA ASP A 45 8.83 -0.91 -11.73
C ASP A 45 8.63 -2.34 -11.18
N PRO A 46 8.80 -3.37 -12.01
CA PRO A 46 8.71 -4.76 -11.57
C PRO A 46 10.01 -5.21 -10.91
N ASP A 47 9.89 -6.00 -9.84
CA ASP A 47 11.05 -6.58 -9.17
C ASP A 47 10.71 -7.93 -8.50
N ALA A 48 11.74 -8.71 -8.14
CA ALA A 48 11.60 -10.05 -7.60
C ALA A 48 12.84 -10.53 -6.82
N ASP A 49 12.59 -11.39 -5.84
CA ASP A 49 13.60 -12.22 -5.17
C ASP A 49 13.19 -13.68 -5.38
N VAL A 50 13.93 -14.39 -6.22
CA VAL A 50 13.53 -15.70 -6.73
C VAL A 50 14.66 -16.72 -6.59
N PRO A 51 14.35 -17.97 -6.19
CA PRO A 51 15.35 -19.02 -6.08
C PRO A 51 15.87 -19.44 -7.46
N ILE A 52 16.96 -20.22 -7.46
CA ILE A 52 17.48 -20.88 -8.65
C ILE A 52 16.65 -22.14 -8.93
N ASP A 53 16.16 -22.27 -10.17
CA ASP A 53 15.54 -23.48 -10.67
C ASP A 53 16.61 -24.58 -10.84
N PRO A 54 16.51 -25.71 -10.11
CA PRO A 54 17.48 -26.79 -10.19
C PRO A 54 17.52 -27.49 -11.56
N ASN A 55 16.49 -27.33 -12.39
CA ASN A 55 16.42 -27.95 -13.71
C ASN A 55 17.16 -27.15 -14.79
N THR A 56 17.23 -25.83 -14.65
CA THR A 56 17.85 -24.93 -15.63
C THR A 56 19.16 -24.32 -15.14
N GLY A 57 19.36 -24.23 -13.82
CA GLY A 57 20.49 -23.56 -13.20
C GLY A 57 20.41 -22.02 -13.23
N GLY A 58 19.30 -21.46 -13.73
CA GLY A 58 18.98 -20.04 -13.67
C GLY A 58 17.87 -19.75 -12.66
N PRO A 59 17.47 -18.47 -12.48
CA PRO A 59 16.31 -18.14 -11.65
C PRO A 59 15.04 -18.86 -12.12
N VAL A 60 14.13 -19.16 -11.19
CA VAL A 60 12.78 -19.64 -11.55
C VAL A 60 12.08 -18.61 -12.43
N ASP A 61 11.15 -19.07 -13.27
CA ASP A 61 10.44 -18.20 -14.19
C ASP A 61 9.49 -17.26 -13.43
N TRP A 62 9.51 -15.98 -13.77
CA TRP A 62 8.62 -14.98 -13.20
C TRP A 62 8.41 -13.85 -14.21
N ASP A 63 7.26 -13.19 -14.11
CA ASP A 63 6.92 -12.08 -14.99
C ASP A 63 5.97 -11.11 -14.29
N VAL A 64 6.13 -9.84 -14.62
CA VAL A 64 5.21 -8.77 -14.22
C VAL A 64 4.87 -7.97 -15.45
N ALA A 65 3.59 -8.03 -15.84
CA ALA A 65 3.15 -7.46 -17.09
C ALA A 65 1.77 -6.84 -16.96
N ARG A 66 1.55 -5.74 -17.69
CA ARG A 66 0.21 -5.18 -17.82
C ARG A 66 -0.68 -6.15 -18.62
N SER A 67 -1.86 -6.47 -18.10
CA SER A 67 -2.78 -7.44 -18.70
C SER A 67 -4.19 -6.87 -18.85
N THR A 68 -4.96 -7.44 -19.78
CA THR A 68 -6.40 -7.24 -19.96
C THR A 68 -7.21 -8.48 -19.59
N ASP A 69 -6.58 -9.50 -19.00
CA ASP A 69 -7.22 -10.78 -18.65
C ASP A 69 -8.34 -10.57 -17.62
N VAL A 70 -8.05 -9.77 -16.59
CA VAL A 70 -8.99 -9.29 -15.59
C VAL A 70 -8.64 -7.85 -15.23
N SER A 71 -9.63 -7.05 -14.88
CA SER A 71 -9.44 -5.71 -14.29
C SER A 71 -10.45 -5.52 -13.17
N ARG A 72 -10.11 -4.64 -12.22
CA ARG A 72 -11.00 -4.21 -11.15
C ARG A 72 -11.70 -2.92 -11.56
N SER A 73 -10.92 -2.03 -12.16
CA SER A 73 -11.37 -0.77 -12.75
C SER A 73 -10.80 -0.66 -14.16
N GLY A 74 -11.49 0.03 -15.06
CA GLY A 74 -10.98 0.24 -16.42
C GLY A 74 -10.74 -1.05 -17.20
N MET A 75 -9.69 -1.08 -18.02
CA MET A 75 -9.38 -2.18 -18.93
C MET A 75 -8.12 -2.97 -18.55
N TYR A 76 -7.25 -2.41 -17.72
CA TYR A 76 -5.95 -3.00 -17.42
C TYR A 76 -5.80 -3.34 -15.94
N SER A 77 -4.93 -4.30 -15.66
CA SER A 77 -4.38 -4.58 -14.33
C SER A 77 -2.93 -5.02 -14.47
N MET A 78 -2.22 -5.14 -13.35
CA MET A 78 -0.88 -5.70 -13.34
C MET A 78 -0.94 -7.19 -13.04
N LYS A 79 -0.50 -8.03 -13.98
CA LYS A 79 -0.37 -9.48 -13.80
C LYS A 79 0.98 -9.80 -13.17
N LEU A 80 0.96 -10.67 -12.15
CA LEU A 80 2.14 -11.20 -11.49
C LEU A 80 2.13 -12.70 -11.71
N PHE A 81 3.23 -13.22 -12.24
CA PHE A 81 3.46 -14.63 -12.46
C PHE A 81 4.76 -15.05 -11.77
N ILE A 82 4.72 -16.21 -11.13
CA ILE A 82 5.91 -16.90 -10.62
C ILE A 82 5.72 -18.42 -10.72
N ASP A 83 6.78 -19.10 -11.11
CA ASP A 83 6.93 -20.53 -10.96
C ASP A 83 7.35 -20.87 -9.52
N GLY A 84 6.35 -21.05 -8.65
CA GLY A 84 6.56 -21.34 -7.23
C GLY A 84 6.87 -22.79 -6.91
N ARG A 85 7.27 -23.63 -7.86
CA ARG A 85 7.54 -25.07 -7.64
C ARG A 85 8.71 -25.37 -6.69
N GLN A 86 9.44 -24.34 -6.26
CA GLN A 86 10.57 -24.42 -5.32
C GLN A 86 10.18 -23.99 -3.90
N ASP A 87 8.87 -23.79 -3.62
CA ASP A 87 8.33 -23.34 -2.33
C ASP A 87 8.83 -21.97 -1.84
N ASP A 88 9.45 -21.19 -2.73
CA ASP A 88 10.13 -19.95 -2.37
C ASP A 88 10.04 -18.94 -3.50
N GLY A 89 10.20 -17.66 -3.14
CA GLY A 89 10.27 -16.53 -4.05
C GLY A 89 9.12 -15.54 -3.91
N ALA A 90 9.42 -14.29 -4.21
CA ALA A 90 8.51 -13.16 -4.20
C ALA A 90 8.63 -12.36 -5.49
N VAL A 91 7.49 -11.83 -5.95
CA VAL A 91 7.40 -10.94 -7.10
C VAL A 91 6.51 -9.76 -6.72
N TRP A 92 6.96 -8.55 -7.03
CA TRP A 92 6.24 -7.33 -6.69
C TRP A 92 6.39 -6.26 -7.77
N ILE A 93 5.61 -5.19 -7.59
CA ILE A 93 5.90 -3.91 -8.18
C ILE A 93 6.24 -2.93 -7.09
N GLU A 94 7.13 -2.01 -7.40
CA GLU A 94 7.58 -0.97 -6.49
C GLU A 94 7.63 0.39 -7.13
N ARG A 95 7.66 1.41 -6.29
CA ARG A 95 7.77 2.78 -6.74
C ARG A 95 8.46 3.62 -5.71
N LYS A 96 9.39 4.44 -6.19
CA LYS A 96 9.98 5.53 -5.43
C LYS A 96 9.08 6.76 -5.41
N LEU A 97 8.86 7.29 -4.22
CA LEU A 97 8.10 8.51 -3.95
C LEU A 97 8.99 9.54 -3.28
N LEU A 98 8.79 10.81 -3.62
CA LEU A 98 9.43 11.91 -2.90
C LEU A 98 8.52 12.38 -1.77
N LEU A 99 8.90 12.10 -0.53
CA LEU A 99 8.15 12.56 0.62
C LEU A 99 8.41 14.04 0.89
N LYS A 100 7.33 14.76 1.16
CA LYS A 100 7.40 16.12 1.69
C LYS A 100 7.82 16.10 3.15
N GLU A 101 8.51 17.15 3.55
CA GLU A 101 8.81 17.40 4.97
C GLU A 101 7.51 17.43 5.78
N GLY A 102 7.53 16.78 6.94
CA GLY A 102 6.38 16.72 7.82
C GLY A 102 5.48 15.50 7.62
N ALA A 103 5.68 14.67 6.59
CA ALA A 103 4.96 13.41 6.45
C ALA A 103 5.17 12.50 7.69
N ARG A 104 4.14 11.80 8.13
CA ARG A 104 4.17 10.96 9.34
C ARG A 104 3.62 9.57 9.13
N ARG A 105 2.85 9.36 8.06
CA ARG A 105 2.20 8.08 7.80
C ARG A 105 2.05 7.85 6.31
N VAL A 106 2.21 6.60 5.93
CA VAL A 106 1.99 6.07 4.60
C VAL A 106 0.94 4.98 4.71
N ASN A 107 -0.11 5.06 3.90
CA ASN A 107 -1.13 4.04 3.77
C ASN A 107 -1.19 3.57 2.32
N ILE A 108 -0.83 2.32 2.09
CA ILE A 108 -0.90 1.68 0.78
C ILE A 108 -2.15 0.80 0.79
N THR A 109 -3.01 0.95 -0.20
CA THR A 109 -4.15 0.06 -0.41
C THR A 109 -4.21 -0.38 -1.85
N PHE A 110 -4.63 -1.62 -2.11
CA PHE A 110 -4.74 -2.16 -3.45
C PHE A 110 -5.72 -3.32 -3.50
N GLY A 111 -6.19 -3.66 -4.70
CA GLY A 111 -6.89 -4.90 -4.98
C GLY A 111 -5.92 -5.99 -5.42
N LEU A 112 -6.10 -7.21 -4.92
CA LEU A 112 -5.53 -8.41 -5.51
C LEU A 112 -6.65 -9.31 -6.02
N TYR A 113 -6.52 -9.83 -7.23
CA TYR A 113 -7.40 -10.86 -7.78
C TYR A 113 -6.79 -12.25 -7.63
N SER A 114 -7.58 -13.17 -7.09
CA SER A 114 -7.28 -14.60 -7.03
C SER A 114 -8.30 -15.37 -7.87
N GLN A 115 -7.84 -16.25 -8.77
CA GLN A 115 -8.76 -17.02 -9.63
C GLN A 115 -9.67 -17.95 -8.83
N SER A 116 -9.19 -18.46 -7.70
CA SER A 116 -9.92 -19.35 -6.82
C SER A 116 -9.61 -19.06 -5.35
N GLU A 117 -10.61 -19.33 -4.52
CA GLU A 117 -10.46 -19.47 -3.07
C GLU A 117 -9.79 -20.82 -2.75
N SER A 118 -8.99 -20.87 -1.69
CA SER A 118 -8.31 -22.07 -1.23
C SER A 118 -8.20 -22.10 0.29
N PHE A 119 -8.40 -23.29 0.87
CA PHE A 119 -8.11 -23.54 2.29
C PHE A 119 -6.60 -23.63 2.59
N ASN A 120 -5.79 -23.95 1.57
CA ASN A 120 -4.33 -23.92 1.66
C ASN A 120 -3.83 -22.52 1.32
N THR A 121 -2.82 -22.06 2.04
CA THR A 121 -2.05 -20.86 1.69
C THR A 121 -1.12 -21.18 0.53
N ILE A 122 -1.55 -20.86 -0.70
CA ILE A 122 -0.74 -21.05 -1.92
C ILE A 122 0.31 -19.94 -2.04
N ALA A 123 -0.11 -18.72 -1.76
CA ALA A 123 0.73 -17.53 -1.70
C ALA A 123 0.24 -16.61 -0.58
N VAL A 124 1.09 -15.68 -0.19
CA VAL A 124 0.71 -14.54 0.65
C VAL A 124 0.79 -13.25 -0.14
N VAL A 125 -0.08 -12.31 0.21
CA VAL A 125 -0.04 -10.93 -0.26
C VAL A 125 0.96 -10.16 0.59
N CYS A 126 1.85 -9.43 -0.07
CA CYS A 126 2.91 -8.67 0.57
C CYS A 126 2.87 -7.20 0.17
N ALA A 127 3.37 -6.33 1.02
CA ALA A 127 3.57 -4.92 0.71
C ALA A 127 4.78 -4.35 1.48
N TYR A 128 5.28 -3.20 1.02
CA TYR A 128 6.41 -2.52 1.64
C TYR A 128 6.21 -1.02 1.67
N ALA A 129 6.73 -0.37 2.70
CA ALA A 129 6.92 1.08 2.77
C ALA A 129 8.15 1.38 3.64
N GLY A 130 9.22 1.89 3.04
CA GLY A 130 10.48 2.13 3.72
C GLY A 130 11.44 3.04 2.94
N PHE A 131 12.57 3.38 3.55
CA PHE A 131 13.54 4.32 2.97
C PHE A 131 14.65 3.63 2.17
N GLU A 132 14.63 2.30 2.13
CA GLU A 132 15.55 1.48 1.35
C GLU A 132 14.75 0.80 0.24
N ASP A 133 15.44 0.51 -0.86
CA ASP A 133 14.89 -0.28 -1.96
C ASP A 133 14.66 -1.71 -1.46
N PRO A 134 13.45 -2.29 -1.56
CA PRO A 134 13.24 -3.67 -1.15
C PRO A 134 13.83 -4.61 -2.21
N GLU A 135 14.77 -5.46 -1.82
CA GLU A 135 15.51 -6.32 -2.77
C GLU A 135 15.37 -7.81 -2.43
N ARG A 136 14.70 -8.11 -1.30
CA ARG A 136 14.54 -9.47 -0.78
C ARG A 136 13.10 -9.73 -0.37
N GLU A 137 12.67 -10.99 -0.48
CA GLU A 137 11.36 -11.42 0.05
C GLU A 137 11.20 -10.99 1.52
N GLY A 138 12.27 -11.11 2.31
CA GLY A 138 12.28 -10.77 3.73
C GLY A 138 12.10 -9.28 4.06
N ASP A 139 12.25 -8.39 3.08
CA ASP A 139 12.01 -6.96 3.26
C ASP A 139 10.50 -6.66 3.28
N LEU A 140 9.71 -7.48 2.59
CA LEU A 140 8.28 -7.28 2.40
C LEU A 140 7.47 -7.70 3.64
N SER A 141 6.49 -6.89 4.02
CA SER A 141 5.54 -7.24 5.07
C SER A 141 4.43 -8.14 4.52
N VAL A 142 4.28 -9.33 5.11
CA VAL A 142 3.18 -10.26 4.83
C VAL A 142 1.87 -9.69 5.40
N LEU A 143 0.86 -9.53 4.54
CA LEU A 143 -0.44 -8.98 4.93
C LEU A 143 -1.45 -10.07 5.27
N ALA A 144 -1.59 -11.07 4.40
CA ALA A 144 -2.57 -12.16 4.51
C ALA A 144 -2.38 -13.19 3.38
N PRO A 145 -3.04 -14.37 3.43
CA PRO A 145 -3.08 -15.29 2.29
C PRO A 145 -3.72 -14.67 1.05
N ALA A 146 -3.24 -15.03 -0.15
CA ALA A 146 -3.76 -14.50 -1.41
C ALA A 146 -5.13 -15.09 -1.79
N ASN A 147 -5.32 -16.39 -1.57
CA ASN A 147 -6.51 -17.14 -1.99
C ASN A 147 -7.63 -17.20 -0.94
N GLU A 148 -7.77 -16.18 -0.09
CA GLU A 148 -8.86 -16.15 0.90
C GLU A 148 -10.25 -16.00 0.28
N VAL A 149 -10.34 -15.45 -0.94
CA VAL A 149 -11.57 -15.36 -1.72
C VAL A 149 -11.25 -15.56 -3.20
N ALA A 150 -12.21 -16.08 -3.96
CA ALA A 150 -12.18 -16.00 -5.41
C ALA A 150 -12.59 -14.58 -5.86
N GLY A 151 -11.85 -14.01 -6.79
CA GLY A 151 -12.06 -12.64 -7.26
C GLY A 151 -11.21 -11.61 -6.55
N TRP A 152 -11.69 -10.37 -6.54
CA TRP A 152 -10.97 -9.21 -6.00
C TRP A 152 -11.15 -9.08 -4.48
N LYS A 153 -10.04 -8.96 -3.76
CA LYS A 153 -10.00 -8.55 -2.35
C LYS A 153 -9.12 -7.33 -2.16
N ARG A 154 -9.49 -6.43 -1.24
CA ARG A 154 -8.67 -5.27 -0.88
C ARG A 154 -7.71 -5.61 0.25
N TYR A 155 -6.49 -5.13 0.14
CA TYR A 155 -5.44 -5.23 1.14
C TYR A 155 -4.91 -3.83 1.49
N SER A 156 -4.31 -3.70 2.67
CA SER A 156 -3.75 -2.43 3.13
C SER A 156 -2.53 -2.61 4.03
N LEU A 157 -1.53 -1.76 3.85
CA LEU A 157 -0.39 -1.59 4.75
C LEU A 157 -0.36 -0.15 5.25
N VAL A 158 -0.24 0.03 6.57
CA VAL A 158 -0.07 1.35 7.20
C VAL A 158 1.26 1.38 7.94
N VAL A 159 2.13 2.31 7.58
CA VAL A 159 3.43 2.53 8.21
C VAL A 159 3.49 3.95 8.74
N ASN A 160 3.95 4.11 9.99
CA ASN A 160 4.31 5.42 10.51
C ASN A 160 5.78 5.68 10.19
N ILE A 161 6.07 6.87 9.68
CA ILE A 161 7.39 7.30 9.24
C ILE A 161 7.83 8.54 10.03
N ASP A 162 9.13 8.65 10.30
CA ASP A 162 9.69 9.87 10.83
C ASP A 162 10.09 10.81 9.68
N GLY A 163 9.10 11.46 9.06
CA GLY A 163 9.31 12.41 7.96
C GLY A 163 9.80 13.77 8.46
N GLY A 164 10.82 13.79 9.32
CA GLY A 164 11.44 15.02 9.81
C GLY A 164 12.07 15.87 8.71
N LYS A 165 12.38 15.28 7.55
CA LYS A 165 12.88 15.95 6.34
C LYS A 165 12.25 15.34 5.09
N ALA A 166 12.30 16.08 3.99
CA ALA A 166 11.99 15.52 2.67
C ALA A 166 13.02 14.45 2.30
N GLN A 167 12.54 13.27 1.90
CA GLN A 167 13.39 12.13 1.56
C GLN A 167 12.65 11.17 0.63
N GLU A 168 13.40 10.30 -0.04
CA GLU A 168 12.84 9.25 -0.89
C GLU A 168 12.24 8.14 -0.04
N LEU A 169 11.11 7.61 -0.46
CA LEU A 169 10.44 6.46 0.14
C LEU A 169 10.08 5.48 -0.96
N TRP A 170 10.41 4.21 -0.74
CA TRP A 170 9.97 3.11 -1.57
C TRP A 170 8.68 2.52 -1.02
N VAL A 171 7.76 2.22 -1.93
CA VAL A 171 6.53 1.49 -1.66
C VAL A 171 6.42 0.31 -2.61
N ALA A 172 5.93 -0.82 -2.13
CA ALA A 172 5.74 -2.01 -2.96
C ALA A 172 4.46 -2.77 -2.63
N ALA A 173 3.97 -3.54 -3.61
CA ALA A 173 2.87 -4.48 -3.46
C ALA A 173 3.10 -5.70 -4.35
N GLY A 174 2.86 -6.90 -3.82
CA GLY A 174 3.17 -8.14 -4.53
C GLY A 174 2.66 -9.39 -3.84
N ILE A 175 3.24 -10.52 -4.23
CA ILE A 175 2.96 -11.84 -3.67
C ILE A 175 4.25 -12.58 -3.35
N SER A 176 4.16 -13.53 -2.43
CA SER A 176 5.24 -14.48 -2.14
C SER A 176 4.70 -15.91 -2.03
N VAL A 177 5.48 -16.85 -2.55
CA VAL A 177 5.15 -18.27 -2.70
C VAL A 177 5.08 -18.96 -1.34
N ARG A 178 4.08 -19.84 -1.16
CA ARG A 178 3.98 -20.72 0.03
C ARG A 178 3.70 -22.18 -0.32
N TRP A 179 3.58 -22.49 -1.61
CA TRP A 179 3.22 -23.82 -2.08
C TRP A 179 3.77 -24.08 -3.48
N GLU A 180 4.27 -25.31 -3.70
CA GLU A 180 4.84 -25.85 -4.93
C GLU A 180 3.88 -25.83 -6.14
N THR A 181 3.63 -24.67 -6.72
CA THR A 181 2.85 -24.52 -7.95
C THR A 181 3.20 -23.25 -8.69
N CYS A 182 3.00 -23.25 -10.01
CA CYS A 182 2.90 -22.01 -10.76
C CYS A 182 1.67 -21.23 -10.29
N MET A 183 1.80 -19.92 -10.17
CA MET A 183 0.71 -19.07 -9.72
C MET A 183 0.66 -17.75 -10.48
N THR A 184 -0.55 -17.23 -10.60
CA THR A 184 -0.83 -15.96 -11.28
C THR A 184 -1.84 -15.17 -10.45
N TYR A 185 -1.50 -13.92 -10.17
CA TYR A 185 -2.40 -12.96 -9.52
C TYR A 185 -2.43 -11.66 -10.30
N TYR A 186 -3.36 -10.78 -9.93
CA TYR A 186 -3.46 -9.46 -10.54
C TYR A 186 -3.61 -8.38 -9.49
N LEU A 187 -2.84 -7.29 -9.61
CA LEU A 187 -2.95 -6.09 -8.79
C LEU A 187 -3.67 -4.99 -9.58
N ASP A 188 -4.54 -4.24 -8.90
CA ASP A 188 -5.23 -3.10 -9.48
C ASP A 188 -5.70 -2.11 -8.39
N ASP A 189 -6.09 -0.90 -8.79
CA ASP A 189 -6.54 0.20 -7.91
C ASP A 189 -5.55 0.50 -6.76
N ILE A 190 -4.25 0.58 -7.05
CA ILE A 190 -3.26 0.91 -6.04
C ILE A 190 -3.43 2.36 -5.64
N THR A 191 -3.52 2.62 -4.34
CA THR A 191 -3.60 3.96 -3.77
C THR A 191 -2.56 4.08 -2.68
N VAL A 192 -1.71 5.09 -2.78
CA VAL A 192 -0.75 5.47 -1.73
C VAL A 192 -1.16 6.82 -1.18
N GLU A 193 -1.45 6.87 0.11
CA GLU A 193 -1.77 8.08 0.84
C GLU A 193 -0.65 8.40 1.82
N VAL A 194 -0.09 9.60 1.72
CA VAL A 194 0.91 10.13 2.63
C VAL A 194 0.26 11.25 3.42
N THR A 195 0.38 11.21 4.75
CA THR A 195 -0.16 12.23 5.68
C THR A 195 0.86 12.59 6.73
#